data_AF-A0A9X6TXL5-F1
#
_entry.id   AF-A0A9X6TXL5-F1
#
_cell.length_a   1.000
_cell.length_b   1.000
_cell.length_c   1.000
_cell.angle_alpha   90.00
_cell.angle_beta   90.00
_cell.angle_gamma   90.00
#
_symmetry.space_group_name_H-M   'P 1'
#
loop_
_entity.id
_entity.type
_entity.pdbx_description
1 polymer ?
#
loop_
_entity_poly.entity_id
_entity_poly.type
_entity_poly.pdbx_seq_one_letter_code
_entity_poly.pdbx_strand_id
1 'polypeptide(L)'
;MIKTACVSMITGILLICSTGCATQTESITTKTQTIDDGTYTTKEIKDAFPVGTPITTYIQKEEKLNVKHLTNISLTDGGVGRVLEATDGFVVVCGNEKGVFDVLTFKTLEDVKKYEQSLKR
;
A
#
# COMPACT_ATOMS: atom_id res chain seq x y z
N MET A 1 -16.41 -36.11 -68.59
CA MET A 1 -17.60 -35.92 -67.73
C MET A 1 -17.11 -35.71 -66.31
N ILE A 2 -17.21 -34.48 -65.79
CA ILE A 2 -16.79 -34.13 -64.43
C ILE A 2 -18.04 -34.01 -63.57
N LYS A 3 -18.07 -34.67 -62.42
CA LYS A 3 -19.17 -34.57 -61.47
C LYS A 3 -18.81 -33.55 -60.40
N THR A 4 -19.40 -32.37 -60.52
CA THR A 4 -19.40 -31.30 -59.54
C THR A 4 -20.33 -31.68 -58.38
N ALA A 5 -19.86 -31.48 -57.14
CA ALA A 5 -20.73 -31.28 -55.99
C ALA A 5 -20.15 -30.14 -55.16
N CYS A 6 -20.94 -29.08 -55.04
CA CYS A 6 -20.69 -27.87 -54.29
C CYS A 6 -20.74 -28.14 -52.79
N VAL A 7 -19.87 -27.50 -51.99
CA VAL A 7 -20.27 -26.92 -50.71
C VAL A 7 -19.45 -25.64 -50.49
N SER A 8 -20.18 -24.55 -50.34
CA SER A 8 -19.72 -23.20 -50.01
C SER A 8 -19.33 -23.08 -48.53
N MET A 9 -18.76 -21.90 -48.22
CA MET A 9 -18.48 -21.37 -46.87
C MET A 9 -17.20 -21.94 -46.28
N ILE A 10 -16.19 -21.15 -45.96
CA ILE A 10 -16.23 -20.09 -44.94
C ILE A 10 -15.24 -19.00 -45.33
N THR A 11 -15.75 -17.77 -45.40
CA THR A 11 -14.97 -16.53 -45.45
C THR A 11 -13.98 -16.52 -44.28
N GLY A 12 -12.69 -16.62 -44.59
CA GLY A 12 -11.62 -16.52 -43.60
C GLY A 12 -11.61 -15.13 -42.98
N ILE A 13 -12.18 -15.00 -41.80
CA ILE A 13 -12.00 -13.83 -40.96
C ILE A 13 -10.60 -13.95 -40.34
N LEU A 14 -9.72 -13.08 -40.82
CA LEU A 14 -8.42 -12.79 -40.25
C LEU A 14 -8.62 -12.25 -38.82
N LEU A 15 -8.54 -13.13 -37.82
CA LEU A 15 -8.42 -12.75 -36.41
C LEU A 15 -7.00 -12.22 -36.18
N ILE A 16 -6.84 -10.92 -36.42
CA ILE A 16 -5.73 -10.15 -35.86
C ILE A 16 -6.01 -10.07 -34.36
N CYS A 17 -5.44 -10.99 -33.59
CA CYS A 17 -5.29 -10.79 -32.15
C CYS A 17 -4.19 -9.74 -31.96
N SER A 18 -4.51 -8.47 -32.23
CA SER A 18 -3.83 -7.38 -31.56
C SER A 18 -4.15 -7.54 -30.09
N THR A 19 -3.23 -8.14 -29.34
CA THR A 19 -3.11 -7.88 -27.90
C THR A 19 -2.77 -6.39 -27.75
N GLY A 20 -3.77 -5.55 -27.97
CA GLY A 20 -3.84 -4.28 -27.28
C GLY A 20 -3.84 -4.66 -25.81
N CYS A 21 -2.70 -4.48 -25.16
CA CYS A 21 -2.62 -4.42 -23.71
C CYS A 21 -3.52 -3.26 -23.31
N ALA A 22 -4.81 -3.56 -23.17
CA ALA A 22 -5.78 -2.66 -22.62
C ALA A 22 -5.30 -2.43 -21.20
N THR A 23 -4.80 -1.22 -20.98
CA THR A 23 -4.63 -0.59 -19.69
C THR A 23 -5.95 -0.70 -18.92
N GLN A 24 -6.15 -1.82 -18.23
CA GLN A 24 -6.94 -1.82 -17.01
C GLN A 24 -6.05 -1.22 -15.95
N THR A 25 -5.90 0.11 -16.02
CA THR A 25 -5.76 0.90 -14.81
C THR A 25 -7.05 0.66 -14.06
N GLU A 26 -7.03 -0.33 -13.18
CA GLU A 26 -7.92 -0.31 -12.02
C GLU A 26 -7.82 1.11 -11.48
N SER A 27 -8.96 1.78 -11.40
CA SER A 27 -9.10 3.06 -10.73
C SER A 27 -8.81 2.83 -9.26
N ILE A 28 -7.54 2.61 -8.93
CA ILE A 28 -6.99 3.08 -7.67
C ILE A 28 -7.34 4.54 -7.72
N THR A 29 -8.24 4.96 -6.83
CA THR A 29 -8.37 6.34 -6.43
C THR A 29 -6.97 6.77 -6.01
N THR A 30 -6.17 7.21 -6.98
CA THR A 30 -4.99 8.01 -6.78
C THR A 30 -5.60 9.27 -6.20
N LYS A 31 -5.75 9.27 -4.87
CA LYS A 31 -5.67 10.51 -4.12
C LYS A 31 -4.38 11.12 -4.64
N THR A 32 -4.51 12.11 -5.52
CA THR A 32 -3.43 13.03 -5.82
C THR A 32 -2.86 13.38 -4.47
N GLN A 33 -1.71 12.79 -4.13
CA GLN A 33 -0.94 13.22 -2.98
C GLN A 33 -0.43 14.58 -3.41
N THR A 34 -1.28 15.58 -3.19
CA THR A 34 -0.86 16.95 -2.98
C THR A 34 0.34 16.84 -2.06
N ILE A 35 1.40 17.57 -2.37
CA ILE A 35 2.50 17.74 -1.44
C ILE A 35 1.92 18.60 -0.30
N ASP A 36 1.19 17.92 0.59
CA ASP A 36 0.74 18.44 1.86
C ASP A 36 2.00 18.69 2.70
N ASP A 37 1.95 19.73 3.52
CA ASP A 37 3.06 20.37 4.25
C ASP A 37 3.67 19.47 5.35
N GLY A 38 3.92 18.18 5.06
CA GLY A 38 4.31 17.14 6.01
C GLY A 38 3.26 16.82 7.06
N THR A 39 2.04 17.33 6.89
CA THR A 39 1.02 17.39 7.94
C THR A 39 -0.15 16.47 7.59
N TYR A 40 -0.24 15.33 8.28
CA TYR A 40 -1.22 14.28 7.97
C TYR A 40 -2.03 13.91 9.21
N THR A 41 -3.29 13.50 9.02
CA THR A 41 -4.10 12.88 10.06
C THR A 41 -3.71 11.41 10.26
N THR A 42 -4.04 10.85 11.42
CA THR A 42 -3.84 9.42 11.73
C THR A 42 -4.52 8.52 10.69
N LYS A 43 -5.69 8.93 10.19
CA LYS A 43 -6.42 8.24 9.13
C LYS A 43 -5.64 8.23 7.81
N GLU A 44 -5.08 9.35 7.40
CA GLU A 44 -4.33 9.45 6.14
C GLU A 44 -3.04 8.64 6.18
N ILE A 45 -2.32 8.67 7.30
CA ILE A 45 -1.13 7.83 7.52
C ILE A 45 -1.51 6.35 7.47
N LYS A 46 -2.59 5.95 8.15
CA LYS A 46 -3.07 4.57 8.14
C LYS A 46 -3.51 4.11 6.74
N ASP A 47 -4.21 4.96 6.00
CA ASP A 47 -4.61 4.70 4.61
C ASP A 47 -3.38 4.58 3.68
N ALA A 48 -2.29 5.31 3.97
CA ALA A 48 -1.07 5.28 3.18
C ALA A 48 -0.23 4.01 3.39
N PHE A 49 -0.26 3.45 4.60
CA PHE A 49 0.51 2.28 5.04
C PHE A 49 -0.38 1.13 5.53
N PRO A 50 -1.22 0.52 4.67
CA PRO A 50 -2.06 -0.59 5.09
C PRO A 50 -1.24 -1.83 5.50
N VAL A 51 -1.83 -2.69 6.33
CA VAL A 51 -1.26 -4.01 6.66
C VAL A 51 -1.02 -4.81 5.38
N GLY A 52 0.13 -5.48 5.31
CA GLY A 52 0.60 -6.19 4.13
C GLY A 52 1.45 -5.33 3.19
N THR A 53 1.62 -4.03 3.46
CA THR A 53 2.54 -3.18 2.68
C THR A 53 3.96 -3.73 2.78
N PRO A 54 4.64 -4.05 1.65
CA PRO A 54 6.04 -4.47 1.66
C PRO A 54 6.94 -3.39 2.28
N ILE A 55 7.98 -3.80 3.01
CA ILE A 55 8.83 -2.85 3.73
C ILE A 55 9.55 -1.86 2.79
N THR A 56 9.90 -2.29 1.58
CA THR A 56 10.50 -1.43 0.54
C THR A 56 9.54 -0.34 0.07
N THR A 57 8.27 -0.68 -0.11
CA THR A 57 7.21 0.28 -0.46
C THR A 57 6.94 1.25 0.69
N TYR A 58 6.98 0.76 1.93
CA TYR A 58 6.83 1.59 3.11
C TYR A 58 7.91 2.69 3.14
N ILE A 59 9.20 2.32 3.04
CA ILE A 59 10.32 3.27 3.10
C ILE A 59 10.18 4.34 2.01
N GLN A 60 9.92 3.94 0.76
CA GLN A 60 9.75 4.87 -0.35
C GLN A 60 8.58 5.83 -0.16
N LYS A 61 7.48 5.37 0.45
CA LYS A 61 6.31 6.21 0.73
C LYS A 61 6.55 7.13 1.92
N GLU A 62 7.19 6.66 2.98
CA GLU A 62 7.55 7.45 4.16
C GLU A 62 8.41 8.65 3.74
N GLU A 63 9.45 8.42 2.92
CA GLU A 63 10.31 9.47 2.37
C GLU A 63 9.55 10.47 1.49
N LYS A 64 8.61 10.01 0.68
CA LYS A 64 7.80 10.88 -0.21
C LYS A 64 6.77 11.71 0.54
N LEU A 65 6.12 11.11 1.53
CA LEU A 65 5.10 11.79 2.33
C LEU A 65 5.72 12.82 3.27
N ASN A 66 7.00 12.66 3.63
CA ASN A 66 7.68 13.53 4.60
C ASN A 66 6.91 13.59 5.94
N VAL A 67 6.39 12.43 6.37
CA VAL A 67 5.70 12.30 7.67
C VAL A 67 6.73 12.45 8.78
N LYS A 68 6.38 13.17 9.84
CA LYS A 68 7.27 13.38 10.97
C LYS A 68 7.45 12.09 11.79
N HIS A 69 8.59 11.44 11.60
CA HIS A 69 9.02 10.29 12.38
C HIS A 69 9.65 10.75 13.71
N LEU A 70 9.14 10.25 14.84
CA LEU A 70 9.61 10.63 16.18
C LEU A 70 10.61 9.65 16.76
N THR A 71 10.26 8.37 16.76
CA THR A 71 11.07 7.32 17.35
C THR A 71 10.68 5.95 16.82
N ASN A 72 11.57 5.00 16.99
CA ASN A 72 11.29 3.59 16.83
C ASN A 72 11.05 2.96 18.20
N ILE A 73 10.17 1.96 18.24
CA ILE A 73 9.99 1.05 19.37
C ILE A 73 10.30 -0.38 18.92
N SER A 74 11.02 -1.13 19.75
CA SER A 74 11.26 -2.55 19.49
C SER A 74 10.02 -3.35 19.80
N LEU A 75 9.58 -4.18 18.86
CA LEU A 75 8.50 -5.15 19.04
C LEU A 75 9.09 -6.53 19.34
N THR A 76 8.24 -7.49 19.68
CA THR A 76 8.66 -8.89 19.82
C THR A 76 9.13 -9.46 18.47
N ASP A 77 9.92 -10.54 18.53
CA ASP A 77 10.33 -11.30 17.34
C ASP A 77 11.11 -10.49 16.28
N GLY A 78 11.81 -9.44 16.70
CA GLY A 78 12.63 -8.59 15.82
C GLY A 78 11.82 -7.59 14.99
N GLY A 79 10.52 -7.41 15.26
CA GLY A 79 9.72 -6.36 14.66
C GLY A 79 10.10 -4.97 15.17
N VAL A 80 9.80 -3.95 14.36
CA VAL A 80 10.01 -2.53 14.70
C VAL A 80 8.70 -1.77 14.49
N GLY A 81 8.28 -1.04 15.51
CA GLY A 81 7.19 -0.08 15.44
C GLY A 81 7.75 1.30 15.20
N ARG A 82 7.39 1.95 14.09
CA ARG A 82 7.80 3.31 13.78
C ARG A 82 6.72 4.27 14.22
N VAL A 83 7.06 5.22 15.11
CA VAL A 83 6.12 6.19 15.67
C VAL A 83 6.10 7.44 14.81
N LEU A 84 5.01 7.64 14.09
CA LEU A 84 4.75 8.78 13.21
C LEU A 84 3.81 9.75 13.92
N GLU A 85 4.15 11.04 13.90
CA GLU A 85 3.30 12.11 14.40
C GLU A 85 2.27 12.51 13.35
N ALA A 86 1.02 12.64 13.79
CA ALA A 86 -0.10 13.12 13.02
C ALA A 86 -0.66 14.40 13.64
N THR A 87 -1.49 15.14 12.92
CA THR A 87 -2.17 16.34 13.42
C THR A 87 -3.12 16.08 14.58
N ASP A 88 -3.71 14.88 14.61
CA ASP A 88 -4.74 14.46 15.55
C ASP A 88 -4.27 13.33 16.48
N GLY A 89 -2.97 13.01 16.47
CA GLY A 89 -2.39 11.99 17.36
C GLY A 89 -1.09 11.38 16.83
N PHE A 90 -0.94 10.08 17.04
CA PHE A 90 0.24 9.30 16.69
C PHE A 90 -0.15 7.99 16.02
N VAL A 91 0.66 7.55 15.07
CA VAL A 91 0.50 6.24 14.42
C VAL A 91 1.75 5.42 14.65
N VAL A 92 1.60 4.20 15.13
CA VAL A 92 2.68 3.23 15.20
C VAL A 92 2.52 2.25 14.06
N VAL A 93 3.41 2.31 13.09
CA VAL A 93 3.46 1.35 11.98
C VAL A 93 4.39 0.22 12.37
N CYS A 94 3.81 -0.96 12.63
CA CYS A 94 4.52 -2.15 13.05
C CYS A 94 4.90 -2.97 11.82
N GLY A 95 6.20 -3.16 11.62
CA GLY A 95 6.72 -3.91 10.49
C GLY A 95 7.99 -4.67 10.81
N ASN A 96 8.32 -5.59 9.92
CA ASN A 96 9.60 -6.31 9.91
C ASN A 96 10.08 -6.45 8.46
N GLU A 97 11.05 -7.33 8.23
CA GLU A 97 11.64 -7.62 6.91
C GLU A 97 10.59 -8.00 5.85
N LYS A 98 9.47 -8.62 6.26
CA LYS A 98 8.39 -9.05 5.37
C LYS A 98 7.47 -7.91 4.98
N GLY A 99 7.37 -6.87 5.80
CA GLY A 99 6.48 -5.74 5.60
C GLY A 99 5.75 -5.30 6.86
N VAL A 100 4.78 -4.41 6.66
CA VAL A 100 3.87 -3.92 7.70
C VAL A 100 2.90 -5.03 8.06
N PHE A 101 2.83 -5.39 9.34
CA PHE A 101 1.90 -6.40 9.83
C PHE A 101 0.82 -5.83 10.76
N ASP A 102 1.03 -4.63 11.33
CA ASP A 102 0.01 -3.95 12.13
C ASP A 102 0.18 -2.43 12.09
N VAL A 103 -0.91 -1.69 12.31
CA VAL A 103 -0.93 -0.22 12.35
C VAL A 103 -1.87 0.27 13.44
N LEU A 104 -1.28 0.85 14.48
CA LEU A 104 -1.98 1.29 15.68
C LEU A 104 -2.06 2.81 15.72
N THR A 105 -3.18 3.34 16.18
CA THR A 105 -3.42 4.78 16.33
C THR A 105 -3.58 5.14 17.79
N PHE A 106 -2.89 6.18 18.25
CA PHE A 106 -2.90 6.65 19.62
C PHE A 106 -3.21 8.15 19.65
N LYS A 107 -3.89 8.61 20.70
CA LYS A 107 -4.15 10.05 20.88
C LYS A 107 -2.95 10.79 21.44
N THR A 108 -2.15 10.13 22.29
CA THR A 108 -1.05 10.78 23.01
C THR A 108 0.23 9.95 22.94
N LEU A 109 1.37 10.61 23.07
CA LEU A 109 2.67 9.96 23.15
C LEU A 109 2.80 9.11 24.43
N GLU A 110 2.09 9.45 25.50
CA GLU A 110 2.04 8.64 26.72
C GLU A 110 1.42 7.27 26.48
N ASP A 111 0.37 7.19 25.65
CA ASP A 111 -0.25 5.92 25.29
C ASP A 111 0.69 5.06 24.43
N VAL A 112 1.47 5.69 23.55
CA VAL A 112 2.53 5.01 22.78
C VAL A 112 3.59 4.42 23.73
N LYS A 113 4.02 5.18 24.76
CA LYS A 113 4.99 4.69 25.75
C LYS A 113 4.43 3.54 26.60
N LYS A 114 3.16 3.61 27.00
CA LYS A 114 2.48 2.51 27.71
C LYS A 114 2.42 1.26 26.84
N TYR A 115 2.12 1.42 25.54
CA TYR A 115 2.18 0.33 24.58
C TYR A 115 3.59 -0.29 24.51
N GLU A 116 4.63 0.52 24.34
CA GLU A 116 6.03 0.03 24.33
C GLU A 116 6.38 -0.73 25.63
N GLN A 117 5.99 -0.21 26.80
CA GLN A 117 6.22 -0.89 28.08
C GLN A 117 5.48 -2.23 28.18
N SER A 118 4.29 -2.32 27.59
CA SER A 118 3.52 -3.57 27.59
C SER A 118 4.17 -4.69 26.76
N LEU A 119 5.02 -4.35 25.79
CA LEU A 119 5.75 -5.30 24.95
C LEU A 119 6.99 -5.90 25.63
N LYS A 120 7.51 -5.24 26.67
CA LYS A 120 8.71 -5.66 27.41
C LYS A 120 8.39 -6.63 28.57
N ARG A 121 7.14 -7.10 28.65
CA ARG A 121 6.62 -7.86 29.77
C ARG A 121 6.76 -9.37 29.60
#